data_AF-A0A4U0WED1-F1
#
_entry.id   AF-A0A4U0WED1-F1
#
_cell.length_a   1.000
_cell.length_b   1.000
_cell.length_c   1.000
_cell.angle_alpha   90.00
_cell.angle_beta   90.00
_cell.angle_gamma   90.00
#
_symmetry.space_group_name_H-M   'P 1'
#
loop_
_entity.id
_entity.type
_entity.pdbx_description
1 polymer ?
#
loop_
_entity_poly.entity_id
_entity_poly.type
_entity_poly.pdbx_seq_one_letter_code
_entity_poly.pdbx_strand_id
1 'polypeptide(L)'
;TARNLFAQYDGKELRRGVETLRKRIEKHFGDADEEAISRGLVALVGKECERAYERTVERMERLVREVWPPGEGEKGVEVEFGREDVRGAFKSLQRA
;
A
#
# COMPACT_ATOMS: atom_id res chain seq x y z
N THR A 1 -3.41 -7.80 21.22
CA THR A 1 -2.12 -8.47 20.94
C THR A 1 -1.60 -7.98 19.60
N ALA A 2 -0.29 -8.10 19.32
CA ALA A 2 0.27 -7.70 18.03
C ALA A 2 -0.48 -8.37 16.85
N ARG A 3 -0.82 -9.66 16.99
CA ARG A 3 -1.63 -10.41 16.03
C ARG A 3 -2.97 -9.73 15.69
N ASN A 4 -3.73 -9.29 16.70
CA ASN A 4 -5.01 -8.61 16.48
C ASN A 4 -4.84 -7.25 15.78
N LEU A 5 -3.71 -6.56 16.01
CA LEU A 5 -3.43 -5.30 15.35
C LEU A 5 -3.12 -5.52 13.86
N PHE A 6 -2.26 -6.48 13.52
CA PHE A 6 -1.95 -6.80 12.13
C PHE A 6 -3.18 -7.30 11.35
N ALA A 7 -4.05 -8.07 11.99
CA ALA A 7 -5.33 -8.50 11.39
C ALA A 7 -6.30 -7.34 11.08
N GLN A 8 -6.11 -6.14 11.65
CA GLN A 8 -6.89 -4.95 11.27
C GLN A 8 -6.36 -4.28 10.01
N TYR A 9 -5.12 -4.59 9.61
CA TYR A 9 -4.48 -4.09 8.39
C TYR A 9 -4.40 -5.21 7.36
N ASP A 10 -5.55 -5.63 6.86
CA ASP A 10 -5.67 -6.68 5.85
C ASP A 10 -5.56 -6.12 4.41
N GLY A 11 -5.61 -7.01 3.42
CA GLY A 11 -5.61 -6.62 2.00
C GLY A 11 -6.83 -5.77 1.58
N LYS A 12 -7.89 -5.69 2.39
CA LYS A 12 -9.04 -4.82 2.13
C LYS A 12 -8.74 -3.40 2.58
N GLU A 13 -8.14 -3.21 3.75
CA GLU A 13 -7.67 -1.91 4.22
C GLU A 13 -6.54 -1.36 3.34
N LEU A 14 -5.65 -2.20 2.82
CA LEU A 14 -4.68 -1.81 1.79
C LEU A 14 -5.39 -1.15 0.59
N ARG A 15 -6.37 -1.84 0.00
CA ARG A 15 -7.11 -1.34 -1.17
C ARG A 15 -7.87 -0.05 -0.88
N ARG A 16 -8.51 0.05 0.30
CA ARG A 16 -9.20 1.27 0.75
C ARG A 16 -8.25 2.45 0.93
N GLY A 17 -7.07 2.21 1.50
CA GLY A 17 -6.04 3.22 1.68
C GLY A 17 -5.52 3.73 0.33
N VAL A 18 -5.23 2.81 -0.59
CA VAL A 18 -4.76 3.12 -1.96
C VAL A 18 -5.80 3.93 -2.75
N GLU A 19 -7.08 3.56 -2.68
CA GLU A 19 -8.18 4.31 -3.29
C GLU A 19 -8.34 5.73 -2.70
N THR A 20 -8.24 5.85 -1.38
CA THR A 20 -8.29 7.16 -0.70
C THR A 20 -7.11 8.04 -1.11
N LEU A 21 -5.92 7.46 -1.20
CA LEU A 21 -4.71 8.15 -1.63
C LEU A 21 -4.83 8.61 -3.08
N ARG A 22 -5.37 7.78 -3.99
CA ARG A 22 -5.65 8.15 -5.38
C ARG A 22 -6.51 9.41 -5.45
N LYS A 23 -7.66 9.42 -4.78
CA LYS A 23 -8.57 10.58 -4.79
C LYS A 23 -7.89 11.86 -4.32
N ARG A 24 -6.98 11.75 -3.36
CA ARG A 24 -6.17 12.90 -2.91
C ARG A 24 -5.18 13.35 -3.99
N ILE A 25 -4.49 12.42 -4.65
CA ILE A 25 -3.57 12.75 -5.74
C ILE A 25 -4.32 13.43 -6.88
N GLU A 26 -5.43 12.85 -7.34
CA GLU A 26 -6.27 13.45 -8.40
C GLU A 26 -6.81 14.82 -7.99
N LYS A 27 -7.29 14.99 -6.75
CA LYS A 27 -7.76 16.29 -6.27
C LYS A 27 -6.67 17.38 -6.26
N HIS A 28 -5.42 17.01 -5.93
CA HIS A 28 -4.34 17.99 -5.75
C HIS A 28 -3.52 18.24 -7.01
N PHE A 29 -3.44 17.26 -7.91
CA PHE A 29 -2.58 17.31 -9.10
C PHE A 29 -3.35 17.16 -10.40
N GLY A 30 -4.65 16.85 -10.34
CA GLY A 30 -5.54 16.66 -11.49
C GLY A 30 -6.07 17.96 -12.11
N ASP A 31 -6.12 19.05 -11.34
CA ASP A 31 -6.77 20.32 -11.70
C ASP A 31 -5.76 21.41 -12.10
N ALA A 32 -4.85 21.07 -13.02
CA ALA A 32 -3.92 22.05 -13.61
C ALA A 32 -4.44 22.50 -14.98
N ASP A 33 -4.23 23.78 -15.32
CA ASP A 33 -4.66 24.38 -16.60
C ASP A 33 -4.13 23.63 -17.84
N GLU A 34 -3.02 22.89 -17.69
CA GLU A 34 -2.44 22.03 -18.71
C GLU A 34 -2.66 20.54 -18.37
N GLU A 35 -3.58 19.89 -19.10
CA GLU A 35 -3.97 18.49 -18.90
C GLU A 35 -2.77 17.52 -19.01
N ALA A 36 -1.77 17.82 -19.85
CA ALA A 36 -0.56 17.03 -19.99
C ALA A 36 0.31 17.07 -18.72
N ILE A 37 0.44 18.25 -18.09
CA ILE A 37 1.19 18.43 -16.84
C ILE A 37 0.46 17.74 -15.69
N SER A 38 -0.86 17.92 -15.60
CA SER A 38 -1.72 17.26 -14.60
C SER A 38 -1.56 15.73 -14.61
N ARG A 39 -1.70 15.10 -15.79
CA ARG A 39 -1.50 13.64 -15.93
C ARG A 39 -0.09 13.19 -15.55
N GLY A 40 0.93 13.96 -15.92
CA GLY A 40 2.32 13.69 -15.56
C GLY A 40 2.56 13.71 -14.05
N LEU A 41 2.02 14.71 -13.36
CA LEU A 41 2.13 14.85 -11.90
C LEU A 41 1.38 13.75 -11.16
N VAL A 42 0.14 13.43 -11.57
CA VAL A 42 -0.64 12.34 -10.99
C VAL A 42 0.11 11.01 -11.12
N ALA A 43 0.67 10.71 -12.30
CA ALA A 43 1.43 9.49 -12.53
C ALA A 43 2.73 9.43 -11.71
N LEU A 44 3.46 10.56 -11.63
CA LEU A 44 4.70 10.65 -10.85
C LEU A 44 4.44 10.42 -9.36
N VAL A 45 3.49 11.16 -8.79
CA VAL A 45 3.15 11.07 -7.36
C VAL A 45 2.58 9.70 -7.04
N GLY A 46 1.70 9.17 -7.90
CA GLY A 46 1.15 7.82 -7.75
C GLY A 46 2.24 6.75 -7.68
N LYS A 47 3.24 6.83 -8.56
CA LYS A 47 4.38 5.89 -8.58
C LYS A 47 5.27 5.99 -7.35
N GLU A 48 5.53 7.20 -6.86
CA GLU A 48 6.31 7.38 -5.62
C GLU A 48 5.55 6.89 -4.38
N CYS A 49 4.23 7.07 -4.36
CA CYS A 49 3.36 6.49 -3.34
C CYS A 49 3.38 4.96 -3.38
N GLU A 50 3.28 4.34 -4.56
CA GLU A 50 3.40 2.88 -4.72
C GLU A 50 4.72 2.38 -4.12
N ARG A 51 5.84 3.00 -4.49
CA ARG A 51 7.17 2.66 -3.95
C ARG A 51 7.25 2.80 -2.43
N ALA A 52 6.58 3.81 -1.86
CA ALA A 52 6.53 3.98 -0.40
C ALA A 52 5.75 2.86 0.29
N TYR A 53 4.64 2.41 -0.30
CA TYR A 53 3.89 1.24 0.19
C TYR A 53 4.73 -0.03 0.10
N GLU A 54 5.39 -0.29 -1.05
CA GLU A 54 6.26 -1.46 -1.22
C GLU A 54 7.32 -1.52 -0.10
N ARG A 55 8.06 -0.42 0.12
CA ARG A 55 9.08 -0.35 1.17
C ARG A 55 8.51 -0.57 2.58
N THR A 56 7.29 -0.08 2.82
CA THR A 56 6.64 -0.21 4.13
C THR A 56 6.26 -1.67 4.39
N VAL A 57 5.70 -2.36 3.40
CA VAL A 57 5.34 -3.78 3.51
C VAL A 57 6.58 -4.65 3.69
N GLU A 58 7.62 -4.46 2.88
CA GLU A 58 8.88 -5.20 3.00
C GLU A 58 9.50 -5.00 4.41
N ARG A 59 9.42 -3.78 4.95
CA ARG A 59 9.85 -3.49 6.33
C ARG A 59 8.96 -4.17 7.37
N MET A 60 7.64 -4.17 7.20
CA MET A 60 6.71 -4.85 8.09
C MET A 60 6.99 -6.36 8.13
N GLU A 61 7.10 -7.01 6.98
CA GLU A 61 7.42 -8.44 6.87
C GLU A 61 8.76 -8.79 7.53
N ARG A 62 9.77 -7.94 7.36
CA ARG A 62 11.07 -8.13 8.01
C ARG A 62 10.95 -8.01 9.54
N LEU A 63 10.34 -6.94 10.03
CA LEU A 63 10.17 -6.72 11.47
C LEU A 63 9.32 -7.82 12.11
N VAL A 64 8.30 -8.31 11.42
CA VAL A 64 7.47 -9.40 11.91
C VAL A 64 8.30 -10.66 12.13
N ARG A 65 9.15 -11.02 11.18
CA ARG A 65 10.07 -12.18 11.30
C ARG A 65 11.13 -12.00 12.39
N GLU A 66 11.63 -10.78 12.58
CA GLU A 66 12.67 -10.48 13.58
C GLU A 66 12.13 -10.46 15.02
N VAL A 67 10.92 -9.91 15.22
CA VAL A 67 10.34 -9.68 16.56
C VAL A 67 9.43 -10.83 16.99
N TRP A 68 8.72 -11.44 16.05
CA TRP A 68 7.83 -12.60 16.28
C TRP A 68 8.27 -13.77 15.39
N PRO A 69 9.44 -14.36 15.66
CA PRO A 69 9.89 -15.52 14.90
C PRO A 69 8.86 -16.65 15.03
N PRO A 70 8.67 -17.45 13.96
CA PRO A 70 7.73 -18.57 13.99
C PRO A 70 8.15 -19.56 15.09
N GLY A 71 7.30 -19.70 16.11
CA GLY A 71 7.45 -20.69 17.18
C GLY A 71 6.62 -21.95 16.88
N GLU A 72 7.07 -23.09 17.38
CA GLU A 72 6.35 -24.36 17.22
C GLU A 72 4.99 -24.31 17.95
N GLY A 73 3.90 -24.59 17.22
CA GLY A 73 2.56 -24.75 17.81
C GLY A 73 1.74 -23.47 18.07
N GLU A 74 2.28 -22.26 17.83
CA GLU A 74 1.52 -21.01 17.96
C GLU A 74 1.23 -20.36 16.60
N LYS A 75 0.03 -19.77 16.44
CA LYS A 75 -0.25 -18.88 15.29
C LYS A 75 0.69 -17.68 15.35
N GLY A 76 1.54 -17.51 14.35
CA GLY A 76 2.48 -16.40 14.25
C GLY A 76 1.78 -15.04 14.15
N VAL A 77 2.56 -13.97 14.34
CA VAL A 77 2.18 -12.66 13.80
C VAL A 77 2.59 -12.68 12.32
N GLU A 78 1.69 -12.28 11.43
CA GLU A 78 1.92 -12.33 9.98
C GLU A 78 1.39 -11.04 9.34
N VAL A 79 1.99 -10.67 8.20
CA VAL A 79 1.47 -9.61 7.33
C VAL A 79 0.66 -10.31 6.23
N GLU A 80 -0.63 -10.02 6.12
CA GLU A 80 -1.55 -10.75 5.23
C GLU A 80 -1.39 -10.41 3.74
N PHE A 81 -0.65 -9.35 3.43
CA PHE A 81 -0.44 -8.86 2.07
C PHE A 81 1.03 -8.56 1.83
N GLY A 82 1.48 -8.83 0.61
CA GLY A 82 2.85 -8.62 0.19
C GLY A 82 3.00 -7.48 -0.80
N ARG A 83 4.23 -7.36 -1.32
CA ARG A 83 4.58 -6.39 -2.35
C ARG A 83 3.69 -6.51 -3.62
N GLU A 84 3.35 -7.72 -4.03
CA GLU A 84 2.53 -7.94 -5.22
C GLU A 84 1.09 -7.49 -5.03
N ASP A 85 0.54 -7.56 -3.80
CA ASP A 85 -0.78 -7.01 -3.48
C ASP A 85 -0.78 -5.48 -3.56
N VAL A 86 0.30 -4.83 -3.10
CA VAL A 86 0.50 -3.38 -3.27
C VAL A 86 0.51 -3.03 -4.75
N ARG A 87 1.34 -3.70 -5.55
CA ARG A 87 1.39 -3.49 -7.01
C ARG A 87 0.05 -3.73 -7.67
N GLY A 88 -0.67 -4.76 -7.25
CA GLY A 88 -2.01 -5.08 -7.73
C GLY A 88 -3.01 -3.97 -7.40
N ALA A 89 -2.97 -3.46 -6.17
CA ALA A 89 -3.82 -2.35 -5.73
C ALA A 89 -3.55 -1.09 -6.57
N PHE A 90 -2.30 -0.70 -6.77
CA PHE A 90 -1.95 0.48 -7.58
C PHE A 90 -2.21 0.27 -9.09
N LYS A 91 -2.00 -0.93 -9.65
CA LYS A 91 -2.34 -1.25 -11.05
C LYS A 91 -3.84 -1.19 -11.32
N SER A 92 -4.67 -1.61 -10.37
CA SER A 92 -6.13 -1.53 -10.50
C SER A 92 -6.62 -0.09 -10.67
N LEU A 93 -5.82 0.90 -10.24
CA LEU A 93 -6.10 2.32 -10.41
C LEU A 93 -5.82 2.84 -11.83
N GLN A 94 -4.93 2.20 -12.60
CA GLN A 94 -4.60 2.65 -13.97
C GLN A 94 -5.66 2.25 -15.01
N ARG A 95 -6.61 1.38 -14.63
CA ARG A 95 -7.61 0.78 -15.52
C ARG A 95 -9.03 1.31 -15.29
N ALA A 96 -9.23 2.20 -14.33
CA ALA A 96 -10.52 2.79 -13.96
C ALA A 96 -10.45 4.31 -14.11
#